data_AF-A0A4Z2I2Y4-F1
#
_entry.id   AF-A0A4Z2I2Y4-F1
#
_cell.length_a   1.000
_cell.length_b   1.000
_cell.length_c   1.000
_cell.angle_alpha   90.00
_cell.angle_beta   90.00
_cell.angle_gamma   90.00
#
_symmetry.space_group_name_H-M   'P 1'
#
loop_
_entity.id
_entity.type
_entity.pdbx_description
1 polymer ?
#
loop_
_entity_poly.entity_id
_entity_poly.type
_entity_poly.pdbx_seq_one_letter_code
_entity_poly.pdbx_strand_id
1 'polypeptide(L)'
;MVSKELSMVLDQCVPCGGALVDRRGTILSPGYPELYSNYLNCAWKISVPEGAGIQIQVVTFATEHNWDSLDFFDGVDGNAPRLGSYSGTTIPQLLNSTSNNLFLTFQSDISVSAAGFHLEYTASPSTREPMGSCSCRLKRGCEASVVRSLSFLSGNGPLVVSVSMGVDGSARGSGALSRRRFTSLL
;
A
#
# COMPACT_ATOMS: atom_id res chain seq x y z
N MET A 1 -6.35 12.21 41.52
CA MET A 1 -6.43 12.12 40.04
C MET A 1 -5.80 13.38 39.47
N VAL A 2 -4.49 13.40 39.25
CA VAL A 2 -3.88 14.37 38.34
C VAL A 2 -2.78 13.66 37.59
N SER A 3 -3.01 13.56 36.28
CA SER A 3 -2.02 13.41 35.22
C SER A 3 -1.20 12.12 35.15
N LYS A 4 -1.84 11.09 34.60
CA LYS A 4 -1.19 10.09 33.72
C LYS A 4 -0.66 10.71 32.40
N GLU A 5 -0.59 12.04 32.30
CA GLU A 5 -0.19 12.79 31.11
C GLU A 5 1.31 13.17 31.12
N LEU A 6 2.04 12.83 32.18
CA LEU A 6 3.47 13.17 32.34
C LEU A 6 4.43 12.02 31.96
N SER A 7 4.07 11.16 30.99
CA SER A 7 4.91 10.02 30.57
C SER A 7 5.17 9.89 29.06
N MET A 8 4.79 10.88 28.22
CA MET A 8 5.12 10.84 26.78
C MET A 8 6.45 11.53 26.41
N VAL A 9 7.27 11.93 27.39
CA VAL A 9 8.52 12.70 27.18
C VAL A 9 9.78 11.88 27.48
N LEU A 10 9.78 10.59 27.15
CA LEU A 10 10.99 9.76 27.23
C LEU A 10 11.25 9.09 25.89
N ASP A 11 12.13 9.74 25.13
CA ASP A 11 13.05 9.14 24.16
C ASP A 11 12.40 8.34 23.02
N GLN A 12 11.75 9.05 22.10
CA GLN A 12 11.39 8.47 20.81
C GLN A 12 12.66 8.38 19.95
N CYS A 13 13.32 7.23 19.95
CA CYS A 13 14.34 6.90 18.96
C CYS A 13 13.66 6.82 17.58
N VAL A 14 13.57 7.94 16.89
CA VAL A 14 13.08 8.01 15.52
C VAL A 14 14.12 7.33 14.63
N PRO A 15 13.78 6.22 13.94
CA PRO A 15 14.74 5.49 13.15
C PRO A 15 15.17 6.27 11.91
N CYS A 16 16.47 6.25 11.63
CA CYS A 16 17.08 6.81 10.41
C CYS A 16 16.83 5.88 9.21
N GLY A 17 15.57 5.75 8.80
CA GLY A 17 15.16 4.92 7.69
C GLY A 17 14.27 3.74 8.04
N GLY A 18 13.96 2.93 7.03
CA GLY A 18 13.16 1.70 7.18
C GLY A 18 12.22 1.44 6.02
N ALA A 19 11.55 0.29 6.06
CA ALA A 19 10.49 -0.08 5.12
C ALA A 19 9.10 0.20 5.72
N LEU A 20 8.27 0.92 4.97
CA LEU A 20 6.94 1.36 5.37
C LEU A 20 5.93 0.77 4.39
N VAL A 21 5.10 -0.16 4.87
CA VAL A 21 4.16 -0.93 4.01
C VAL A 21 2.69 -0.61 4.25
N ASP A 22 2.42 0.18 5.29
CA ASP A 22 1.06 0.60 5.63
C ASP A 22 0.54 1.62 4.62
N ARG A 23 -0.78 1.68 4.43
CA ARG A 23 -1.44 2.65 3.54
C ARG A 23 -1.31 4.10 4.01
N ARG A 24 -0.85 4.32 5.22
CA ARG A 24 -0.56 5.64 5.78
C ARG A 24 0.50 5.50 6.86
N GLY A 25 1.23 6.56 7.10
CA GLY A 25 2.19 6.59 8.18
C GLY A 25 2.88 7.95 8.30
N THR A 26 3.77 8.02 9.28
CA THR A 26 4.50 9.24 9.62
C THR A 26 5.99 8.99 9.47
N ILE A 27 6.70 9.95 8.90
CA ILE A 27 8.16 9.95 8.76
C ILE A 27 8.68 11.20 9.45
N LEU A 28 9.54 10.97 10.43
CA LEU A 28 10.18 12.03 11.21
C LEU A 28 11.69 11.95 10.95
N SER A 29 12.37 13.11 10.98
CA SER A 29 13.83 13.12 11.06
C SER A 29 14.30 12.56 12.42
N PRO A 30 15.47 11.89 12.48
CA PRO A 30 16.05 11.46 13.75
C PRO A 30 16.17 12.62 14.73
N GLY A 31 15.70 12.43 15.97
CA GLY A 31 15.72 13.46 17.01
C GLY A 31 14.49 14.39 17.05
N TYR A 32 13.62 14.38 16.04
CA TYR A 32 12.44 15.25 15.99
C TYR A 32 11.59 15.15 17.28
N PRO A 33 11.11 16.28 17.87
CA PRO A 33 11.17 17.65 17.37
C PRO A 33 12.47 18.41 17.68
N GLU A 34 13.43 17.78 18.33
CA GLU A 34 14.77 18.35 18.54
C GLU A 34 15.59 18.32 17.24
N LEU A 35 16.77 18.93 17.28
CA LEU A 35 17.64 19.04 16.13
C LEU A 35 18.15 17.67 15.66
N TYR A 36 18.17 17.43 14.35
CA TYR A 36 18.81 16.23 13.81
C TYR A 36 20.33 16.27 13.99
N SER A 37 20.98 15.11 14.05
CA SER A 37 22.44 15.03 14.12
C SER A 37 23.10 15.27 12.76
N ASN A 38 24.37 15.66 12.75
CA ASN A 38 25.17 15.77 11.53
C ASN A 38 25.54 14.38 11.00
N TYR A 39 26.05 14.30 9.76
CA TYR A 39 26.49 13.07 9.08
C TYR A 39 25.41 11.98 8.92
N LEU A 40 24.14 12.35 8.90
CA LEU A 40 23.07 11.40 8.65
C LEU A 40 23.06 10.96 7.20
N ASN A 41 22.68 9.69 7.01
CA ASN A 41 22.38 9.10 5.72
C ASN A 41 21.22 8.13 5.90
N CYS A 42 20.01 8.68 5.95
CA CYS A 42 18.79 7.94 6.21
C CYS A 42 18.08 7.60 4.91
N ALA A 43 17.43 6.43 4.86
CA ALA A 43 16.66 6.00 3.69
C ALA A 43 15.34 5.33 4.10
N TRP A 44 14.23 5.84 3.58
CA TRP A 44 12.91 5.24 3.77
C TRP A 44 12.37 4.71 2.45
N LYS A 45 11.83 3.49 2.49
CA LYS A 45 11.14 2.87 1.36
C LYS A 45 9.68 2.69 1.71
N ILE A 46 8.81 3.43 1.03
CA ILE A 46 7.36 3.31 1.17
C ILE A 46 6.85 2.44 0.03
N SER A 47 6.10 1.40 0.37
CA SER A 47 5.48 0.50 -0.60
C SER A 47 4.01 0.30 -0.26
N VAL A 48 3.11 0.80 -1.10
CA VAL A 48 1.66 0.63 -0.95
C VAL A 48 1.14 -0.39 -1.97
N PRO A 49 -0.09 -0.94 -1.80
CA PRO A 49 -0.65 -1.87 -2.77
C PRO A 49 -0.66 -1.32 -4.20
N GLU A 50 -0.51 -2.22 -5.18
CA GLU A 50 -0.57 -1.87 -6.60
C GLU A 50 -1.89 -1.14 -6.94
N GLY A 51 -1.82 -0.20 -7.88
CA GLY A 51 -2.96 0.64 -8.28
C GLY A 51 -3.20 1.87 -7.37
N ALA A 52 -2.42 2.05 -6.31
CA ALA A 52 -2.38 3.26 -5.50
C ALA A 52 -1.10 4.06 -5.77
N GLY A 53 -1.21 5.40 -5.75
CA GLY A 53 -0.07 6.30 -5.61
C GLY A 53 0.19 6.63 -4.13
N ILE A 54 1.26 7.36 -3.87
CA ILE A 54 1.65 7.81 -2.52
C ILE A 54 1.62 9.34 -2.54
N GLN A 55 0.80 9.92 -1.67
CA GLN A 55 0.79 11.35 -1.41
C GLN A 55 1.55 11.63 -0.11
N ILE A 56 2.53 12.50 -0.18
CA ILE A 56 3.23 13.07 0.97
C ILE A 56 2.60 14.42 1.31
N GLN A 57 2.28 14.61 2.59
CA GLN A 57 1.95 15.87 3.20
C GLN A 57 3.10 16.30 4.10
N VAL A 58 3.63 17.49 3.84
CA VAL A 58 4.67 18.09 4.69
C VAL A 58 3.99 18.85 5.82
N VAL A 59 4.23 18.43 7.06
CA VAL A 59 3.71 19.08 8.26
C VAL A 59 4.67 20.18 8.72
N THR A 60 5.95 19.84 8.87
CA THR A 60 7.04 20.80 9.17
C THR A 60 8.30 20.45 8.39
N PHE A 61 9.07 21.45 8.00
CA PHE A 61 10.34 21.28 7.28
C PHE A 61 11.32 22.42 7.60
N ALA A 62 12.47 22.08 8.17
CA ALA A 62 13.58 22.98 8.42
C ALA A 62 14.89 22.18 8.42
N THR A 63 15.71 22.37 7.40
CA THR A 63 17.07 21.81 7.28
C THR A 63 18.08 22.93 7.01
N GLU A 64 19.38 22.62 7.05
CA GLU A 64 20.38 23.55 6.55
C GLU A 64 20.15 23.80 5.05
N HIS A 65 20.17 25.07 4.65
CA HIS A 65 19.94 25.45 3.26
C HIS A 65 21.18 25.15 2.39
N ASN A 66 20.97 24.45 1.28
CA ASN A 66 21.97 24.03 0.28
C ASN A 66 23.00 22.95 0.71
N TRP A 67 23.05 22.56 1.98
CA TRP A 67 24.01 21.57 2.49
C TRP A 67 23.35 20.24 2.87
N ASP A 68 22.19 20.31 3.50
CA ASP A 68 21.37 19.13 3.83
C ASP A 68 20.27 18.93 2.79
N SER A 69 20.01 17.68 2.39
CA SER A 69 18.98 17.39 1.38
C SER A 69 18.02 16.30 1.84
N LEU A 70 16.72 16.57 1.64
CA LEU A 70 15.68 15.56 1.62
C LEU A 70 15.22 15.34 0.17
N ASP A 71 15.51 14.16 -0.35
CA ASP A 71 15.24 13.77 -1.73
C ASP A 71 14.08 12.78 -1.81
N PHE A 72 13.24 12.94 -2.83
CA PHE A 72 12.07 12.10 -3.10
C PHE A 72 12.21 11.47 -4.47
N PHE A 73 12.10 10.15 -4.56
CA PHE A 73 12.23 9.37 -5.80
C PHE A 73 10.97 8.52 -6.05
N ASP A 74 10.39 8.65 -7.24
CA ASP A 74 9.16 7.98 -7.68
C ASP A 74 9.41 6.53 -8.09
N GLY A 75 9.82 5.70 -7.13
CA GLY A 75 10.11 4.29 -7.37
C GLY A 75 10.71 3.56 -6.17
N VAL A 76 11.39 2.44 -6.45
CA VAL A 76 11.85 1.50 -5.43
C VAL A 76 13.17 1.87 -4.76
N ASP A 77 13.97 2.75 -5.39
CA ASP A 77 15.29 3.18 -4.96
C ASP A 77 15.69 4.54 -5.59
N GLY A 78 16.91 5.00 -5.28
CA GLY A 78 17.45 6.29 -5.73
C GLY A 78 17.79 6.41 -7.22
N ASN A 79 17.65 5.34 -8.02
CA ASN A 79 17.78 5.40 -9.47
C ASN A 79 16.45 5.77 -10.16
N ALA A 80 15.35 5.80 -9.41
CA ALA A 80 14.04 6.19 -9.93
C ALA A 80 13.98 7.71 -10.24
N PRO A 81 12.99 8.17 -11.03
CA PRO A 81 12.82 9.60 -11.31
C PRO A 81 12.71 10.42 -10.02
N ARG A 82 13.57 11.43 -9.85
CA ARG A 82 13.53 12.31 -8.68
C ARG A 82 12.38 13.30 -8.80
N LEU A 83 11.44 13.27 -7.86
CA LEU A 83 10.33 14.22 -7.75
C LEU A 83 10.81 15.58 -7.25
N GLY A 84 11.80 15.58 -6.36
CA GLY A 84 12.37 16.80 -5.79
C GLY A 84 13.55 16.53 -4.88
N SER A 85 14.31 17.60 -4.63
CA SER A 85 15.42 17.69 -3.68
C SER A 85 15.25 19.00 -2.95
N TYR A 86 15.10 18.95 -1.62
CA TYR A 86 14.71 20.11 -0.84
C TYR A 86 15.66 20.34 0.33
N SER A 87 15.93 21.60 0.61
CA SER A 87 16.78 22.09 1.70
C SER A 87 16.26 23.42 2.23
N GLY A 88 16.71 23.84 3.41
CA GLY A 88 16.24 25.08 4.05
C GLY A 88 14.85 24.93 4.63
N THR A 89 13.96 25.89 4.37
CA THR A 89 12.60 25.93 4.95
C THR A 89 11.48 25.93 3.91
N THR A 90 11.82 25.78 2.62
CA THR A 90 10.85 25.89 1.52
C THR A 90 10.75 24.57 0.77
N ILE A 91 9.56 23.96 0.85
CA ILE A 91 9.21 22.70 0.19
C ILE A 91 7.71 22.75 -0.16
N PRO A 92 7.25 22.08 -1.25
CA PRO A 92 5.82 21.96 -1.53
C PRO A 92 5.09 21.27 -0.38
N GLN A 93 3.92 21.79 0.01
CA GLN A 93 3.10 21.19 1.07
C GLN A 93 2.63 19.76 0.71
N LEU A 94 2.44 19.48 -0.58
CA LEU A 94 2.02 18.19 -1.09
C LEU A 94 2.94 17.72 -2.21
N LEU A 95 3.34 16.45 -2.17
CA LEU A 95 4.05 15.75 -3.23
C LEU A 95 3.30 14.46 -3.56
N ASN A 96 3.13 14.15 -4.84
CA ASN A 96 2.42 12.96 -5.29
C ASN A 96 3.36 12.10 -6.13
N SER A 97 3.48 10.82 -5.80
CA SER A 97 4.12 9.81 -6.63
C SER A 97 3.16 9.33 -7.73
N THR A 98 3.73 8.79 -8.81
CA THR A 98 2.96 8.05 -9.82
C THR A 98 3.07 6.54 -9.63
N SER A 99 4.10 6.09 -8.92
CA SER A 99 4.35 4.70 -8.52
C SER A 99 3.69 4.36 -7.18
N ASN A 100 3.43 3.08 -6.96
CA ASN A 100 3.06 2.53 -5.64
C ASN A 100 4.28 2.36 -4.71
N ASN A 101 5.47 2.77 -5.16
CA ASN A 101 6.69 2.83 -4.38
C ASN A 101 7.24 4.25 -4.37
N LEU A 102 7.68 4.71 -3.20
CA LEU A 102 8.34 5.99 -3.04
C LEU A 102 9.58 5.79 -2.16
N PHE A 103 10.72 6.26 -2.64
CA PHE A 103 11.99 6.18 -1.93
C PHE A 103 12.43 7.57 -1.49
N LEU A 104 12.76 7.73 -0.21
CA LEU A 104 13.17 8.99 0.38
C LEU A 104 14.59 8.83 0.92
N THR A 105 15.44 9.83 0.71
CA THR A 105 16.75 9.91 1.37
C THR A 105 16.92 11.24 2.08
N PHE A 106 17.45 11.20 3.30
CA PHE A 106 17.88 12.39 4.01
C PHE A 106 19.37 12.31 4.30
N GLN A 107 20.12 13.31 3.85
CA GLN A 107 21.55 13.42 4.07
C GLN A 107 21.84 14.76 4.74
N SER A 108 22.66 14.73 5.79
CA SER A 108 23.14 15.93 6.45
C SER A 108 24.66 16.03 6.39
N ASP A 109 25.18 17.26 6.35
CA ASP A 109 26.60 17.54 6.24
C ASP A 109 27.32 17.41 7.61
N ILE A 110 28.53 17.98 7.74
CA ILE A 110 29.37 17.89 8.93
C ILE A 110 28.93 18.82 10.08
N SER A 111 28.09 19.81 9.80
CA SER A 111 27.76 20.92 10.71
C SER A 111 26.29 21.34 10.59
N VAL A 112 25.91 22.37 11.35
CA VAL A 112 24.60 23.08 11.28
C VAL A 112 23.38 22.16 11.17
N SER A 113 22.80 21.83 12.31
CA SER A 113 21.53 21.12 12.40
C SER A 113 20.32 22.06 12.52
N ALA A 114 19.15 21.60 12.08
CA ALA A 114 17.87 22.26 12.30
C ALA A 114 16.82 21.27 12.86
N ALA A 115 15.58 21.72 13.09
CA ALA A 115 14.52 20.89 13.67
C ALA A 115 14.10 19.70 12.79
N GLY A 116 14.55 19.67 11.53
CA GLY A 116 14.32 18.57 10.61
C GLY A 116 12.93 18.59 10.01
N PHE A 117 12.29 17.43 9.90
CA PHE A 117 11.02 17.31 9.17
C PHE A 117 10.04 16.35 9.83
N HIS A 118 8.77 16.64 9.58
CA HIS A 118 7.64 15.79 9.88
C HIS A 118 6.79 15.68 8.61
N LEU A 119 6.72 14.45 8.09
CA LEU A 119 5.94 14.10 6.91
C LEU A 119 4.86 13.10 7.31
N GLU A 120 3.70 13.25 6.72
CA GLU A 120 2.66 12.23 6.72
C GLU A 120 2.48 11.72 5.29
N TYR A 121 2.36 10.41 5.13
CA TYR A 121 2.09 9.82 3.82
C TYR A 121 0.76 9.08 3.83
N THR A 122 0.08 9.08 2.70
CA THR A 122 -1.14 8.31 2.48
C THR A 122 -1.16 7.69 1.10
N ALA A 123 -1.71 6.48 1.00
CA ALA A 123 -1.99 5.82 -0.27
C ALA A 123 -3.19 6.53 -0.92
N SER A 124 -2.95 7.20 -2.04
CA SER A 124 -3.99 7.82 -2.86
C SER A 124 -4.43 6.84 -3.95
N PRO A 125 -5.72 6.74 -4.27
CA PRO A 125 -6.15 5.98 -5.44
C PRO A 125 -5.51 6.60 -6.68
N SER A 126 -4.74 5.82 -7.44
CA SER A 126 -4.09 6.35 -8.63
C SER A 126 -5.18 6.75 -9.64
N THR A 127 -5.15 8.00 -10.11
CA THR A 127 -6.09 8.51 -11.11
C THR A 127 -5.77 8.02 -12.53
N ARG A 128 -4.78 7.12 -12.68
CA ARG A 128 -4.29 6.62 -13.97
C ARG A 128 -4.76 5.23 -14.36
N GLU A 129 -5.57 4.57 -13.55
CA GLU A 129 -6.41 3.50 -14.06
C GLU A 129 -7.87 3.93 -13.98
N PRO A 130 -8.65 3.85 -15.08
CA PRO A 130 -10.09 3.83 -14.93
C PRO A 130 -10.35 2.73 -13.94
N MET A 131 -11.10 3.04 -12.88
CA MET A 131 -11.46 2.05 -11.90
C MET A 131 -11.90 0.79 -12.65
N GLY A 132 -11.03 -0.21 -12.68
CA GLY A 132 -11.37 -1.61 -12.53
C GLY A 132 -11.96 -1.81 -11.15
N SER A 133 -12.86 -0.91 -10.74
CA SER A 133 -14.00 -1.32 -9.98
C SER A 133 -14.62 -2.42 -10.82
N CYS A 134 -14.46 -3.65 -10.36
CA CYS A 134 -15.66 -4.45 -10.24
C CYS A 134 -16.63 -3.64 -9.36
N SER A 135 -17.25 -2.64 -9.97
CA SER A 135 -18.51 -2.13 -9.50
C SER A 135 -19.43 -3.24 -9.96
N CYS A 136 -19.83 -4.10 -9.04
CA CYS A 136 -21.07 -4.84 -9.22
C CYS A 136 -22.20 -3.80 -9.24
N ARG A 137 -22.27 -2.98 -10.30
CA ARG A 137 -23.47 -2.25 -10.69
C ARG A 137 -24.24 -3.09 -11.69
N LEU A 138 -24.23 -4.41 -11.52
CA LEU A 138 -25.42 -5.17 -11.83
C LEU A 138 -26.41 -4.91 -10.69
N LYS A 139 -27.48 -4.17 -10.97
CA LYS A 139 -28.78 -4.60 -10.46
C LYS A 139 -29.04 -5.99 -11.07
N ARG A 140 -28.46 -7.02 -10.43
CA ARG A 140 -28.58 -8.49 -10.58
C ARG A 140 -27.22 -9.19 -10.37
N GLY A 141 -26.79 -9.30 -9.11
CA GLY A 141 -25.97 -10.43 -8.64
C GLY A 141 -24.56 -10.60 -9.20
N CYS A 142 -23.56 -10.08 -8.48
CA CYS A 142 -22.30 -10.82 -8.33
C CYS A 142 -22.59 -11.98 -7.35
N GLU A 143 -22.97 -13.15 -7.84
CA GLU A 143 -23.05 -14.36 -7.02
C GLU A 143 -21.71 -15.08 -7.07
N ALA A 144 -20.82 -14.74 -6.16
CA ALA A 144 -19.69 -15.60 -5.80
C ALA A 144 -20.13 -16.43 -4.59
N SER A 145 -20.72 -17.61 -4.82
CA SER A 145 -20.83 -18.67 -3.82
C SER A 145 -21.16 -20.02 -4.45
N VAL A 146 -20.12 -20.79 -4.81
CA VAL A 146 -20.28 -22.24 -4.95
C VAL A 146 -20.17 -22.84 -3.56
N VAL A 147 -21.27 -23.36 -3.02
CA VAL A 147 -21.36 -23.77 -1.60
C VAL A 147 -20.71 -25.15 -1.34
N ARG A 148 -20.51 -25.98 -2.37
CA ARG A 148 -19.69 -27.21 -2.34
C ARG A 148 -19.61 -27.83 -3.74
N SER A 149 -18.43 -28.32 -4.12
CA SER A 149 -18.24 -29.17 -5.30
C SER A 149 -18.04 -30.62 -4.83
N LEU A 150 -18.86 -31.54 -5.33
CA LEU A 150 -18.71 -32.97 -5.10
C LEU A 150 -18.20 -33.65 -6.37
N SER A 151 -17.09 -34.36 -6.23
CA SER A 151 -16.46 -35.12 -7.31
C SER A 151 -16.74 -36.61 -7.09
N PHE A 152 -17.32 -37.27 -8.09
CA PHE A 152 -17.52 -38.73 -8.06
C PHE A 152 -16.59 -39.40 -9.08
N LEU A 153 -15.92 -40.47 -8.65
CA LEU A 153 -15.18 -41.35 -9.54
C LEU A 153 -16.15 -42.36 -10.14
N SER A 154 -16.23 -42.41 -11.47
CA SER A 154 -16.92 -43.49 -12.15
C SER A 154 -16.20 -44.82 -11.89
N GLY A 155 -16.90 -45.84 -11.43
CA GLY A 155 -16.32 -47.13 -11.02
C GLY A 155 -15.58 -47.92 -12.13
N ASN A 156 -15.48 -47.40 -13.35
CA ASN A 156 -14.80 -48.03 -14.48
C ASN A 156 -13.86 -47.09 -15.28
N GLY A 157 -13.32 -46.01 -14.71
CA GLY A 157 -12.28 -45.21 -15.41
C GLY A 157 -12.07 -43.77 -14.89
N PRO A 158 -11.17 -42.98 -15.52
CA PRO A 158 -10.70 -41.69 -15.00
C PRO A 158 -11.68 -40.52 -15.21
N LEU A 159 -12.96 -40.80 -15.42
CA LEU A 159 -13.98 -39.77 -15.62
C LEU A 159 -14.45 -39.25 -14.26
N VAL A 160 -14.04 -38.01 -13.96
CA VAL A 160 -14.50 -37.25 -12.79
C VAL A 160 -15.71 -36.44 -13.18
N VAL A 161 -16.87 -36.75 -12.57
CA VAL A 161 -18.08 -35.94 -12.74
C VAL A 161 -18.15 -34.94 -11.59
N SER A 162 -18.18 -33.65 -11.94
CA SER A 162 -18.33 -32.57 -10.97
C SER A 162 -19.76 -32.05 -11.02
N VAL A 163 -20.43 -32.07 -9.87
CA VAL A 163 -21.78 -31.52 -9.71
C VAL A 163 -21.71 -30.33 -8.76
N SER A 164 -22.20 -29.20 -9.25
CA SER A 164 -22.33 -27.96 -8.47
C SER A 164 -23.80 -27.73 -8.14
N MET A 165 -24.11 -27.54 -6.86
CA MET A 165 -25.45 -27.22 -6.40
C MET A 165 -25.56 -25.72 -6.12
N GLY A 166 -26.57 -25.08 -6.73
CA GLY A 166 -26.94 -23.70 -6.48
C GLY A 166 -27.81 -23.56 -5.22
N VAL A 167 -27.84 -22.35 -4.66
CA VAL A 167 -28.63 -22.02 -3.46
C VAL A 167 -30.15 -22.04 -3.68
N ASP A 168 -30.57 -22.03 -4.95
CA ASP A 168 -31.95 -22.20 -5.41
C ASP A 168 -32.38 -23.68 -5.52
N GLY A 169 -31.49 -24.62 -5.17
CA GLY A 169 -31.72 -26.05 -5.32
C GLY A 169 -31.47 -26.56 -6.75
N SER A 170 -30.96 -25.72 -7.64
CA SER A 170 -30.66 -26.09 -9.03
C SER A 170 -29.31 -26.80 -9.13
N ALA A 171 -29.26 -27.96 -9.78
CA ALA A 171 -28.02 -28.70 -10.02
C ALA A 171 -27.54 -28.48 -11.47
N ARG A 172 -26.25 -28.12 -11.64
CA ARG A 172 -25.59 -28.14 -12.95
C ARG A 172 -24.40 -29.09 -12.90
N GLY A 173 -24.34 -29.99 -13.89
CA GLY A 173 -23.21 -30.88 -14.12
C GLY A 173 -22.39 -30.43 -15.32
N SER A 174 -21.07 -30.46 -15.20
CA SER A 174 -20.17 -30.38 -16.34
C SER A 174 -19.47 -31.72 -16.52
N GLY A 175 -19.81 -32.39 -17.61
CA GLY A 175 -19.25 -33.66 -18.05
C GLY A 175 -19.87 -34.03 -19.39
N ALA A 176 -19.07 -34.47 -20.35
CA ALA A 176 -19.54 -34.88 -21.66
C ALA A 176 -20.35 -36.19 -21.54
N LEU A 177 -21.63 -36.08 -21.20
CA LEU A 177 -22.56 -37.20 -21.27
C LEU A 177 -23.12 -37.26 -22.69
N SER A 178 -22.63 -38.24 -23.46
CA SER A 178 -23.23 -38.64 -24.73
C SER A 178 -24.74 -38.79 -24.55
N ARG A 179 -25.51 -38.07 -25.38
CA ARG A 179 -26.97 -38.03 -25.38
C ARG A 179 -27.55 -39.44 -25.24
N ARG A 180 -28.08 -39.77 -24.07
CA ARG A 180 -29.08 -40.83 -23.95
C ARG A 180 -30.36 -40.23 -23.38
N ARG A 181 -31.40 -40.35 -24.19
CA ARG A 181 -32.78 -39.95 -23.91
C ARG A 181 -33.21 -40.53 -22.57
N PHE A 182 -33.67 -39.69 -21.65
CA PHE A 182 -34.55 -40.13 -20.57
C PHE A 182 -35.97 -40.20 -21.13
N THR A 183 -36.49 -41.41 -21.28
CA THR A 183 -37.93 -41.63 -21.42
C THR A 183 -38.56 -41.49 -20.04
N SER A 184 -39.54 -40.59 -19.94
CA SER A 184 -40.46 -40.48 -18.81
C SER A 184 -41.17 -41.82 -18.59
N LEU A 185 -41.17 -42.32 -17.36
CA LEU A 185 -42.20 -43.24 -16.90
C LEU A 185 -42.97 -42.55 -15.77
N LEU A 186 -44.29 -42.62 -15.92
CA LEU A 186 -45.34 -42.10 -15.05
C LEU A 186 -45.19 -42.49 -13.58
#